data_AF-A0A017SET6-F1
#
_entry.id   AF-A0A017SET6-F1
#
_cell.length_a   1.000
_cell.length_b   1.000
_cell.length_c   1.000
_cell.angle_alpha   90.00
_cell.angle_beta   90.00
_cell.angle_gamma   90.00
#
_symmetry.space_group_name_H-M   'P 1'
#
loop_
_entity.id
_entity.type
_entity.pdbx_description
1 polymer ?
#
loop_
_entity_poly.entity_id
_entity_poly.type
_entity_poly.pdbx_seq_one_letter_code
_entity_poly.pdbx_strand_id
1 'polypeptide(L)'
;MDSVTQQHLAKLLEWANIHSINDLDADAVDYLKYELEGRVPITQFRVRDHEYFKWRKDHPDVVDVEYDAPTAHVVIKAMTSVLYDTAINVFERWFDKWSEKINADGSFGHYNCKTLVDLHLLGKYEDSEKQADVGLWKVGHRYPSVVVEVGINETLREDGKRWLEGTCGETKRVILMNITEEKRPGLSVKDQTWGLSARKLRTIQHDALAMEIYNYHQKHNIPLVGERFFFDLASLRPGGRITDAVFKAPIPHLKGQVPGRKSMQNITVVLCDNECDYTNPDNPTSDLDLTRLIYELDTVISMELPRERASKMAWDYIIQRLS
;
A
#
# COMPACT_ATOMS: atom_id res chain seq x y z
N MET A 1 2.59 -15.78 8.26
CA MET A 1 1.13 -15.73 8.46
C MET A 1 0.75 -16.67 9.57
N ASP A 2 0.03 -16.15 10.58
CA ASP A 2 -0.39 -16.95 11.73
C ASP A 2 -1.56 -17.90 11.39
N SER A 3 -1.77 -18.87 12.28
CA SER A 3 -2.85 -19.86 12.15
C SER A 3 -4.25 -19.26 12.32
N VAL A 4 -4.39 -18.10 12.96
CA VAL A 4 -5.69 -17.47 13.24
C VAL A 4 -6.25 -16.87 11.95
N THR A 5 -5.41 -16.16 11.19
CA THR A 5 -5.75 -15.58 9.88
C THR A 5 -6.19 -16.66 8.90
N GLN A 6 -5.47 -17.79 8.84
CA GLN A 6 -5.84 -18.91 7.97
C GLN A 6 -7.12 -19.64 8.41
N GLN A 7 -7.39 -19.74 9.71
CA GLN A 7 -8.67 -20.26 10.21
C GLN A 7 -9.83 -19.32 9.92
N HIS A 8 -9.61 -18.01 9.99
CA HIS A 8 -10.62 -17.02 9.64
C HIS A 8 -10.93 -17.08 8.14
N LEU A 9 -9.90 -17.07 7.28
CA LEU A 9 -10.04 -17.25 5.84
C LEU A 9 -10.84 -18.50 5.47
N ALA A 10 -10.52 -19.65 6.07
CA ALA A 10 -11.25 -20.89 5.80
C ALA A 10 -12.76 -20.77 6.07
N LYS A 11 -13.16 -20.01 7.10
CA LYS A 11 -14.58 -19.76 7.40
C LYS A 11 -15.22 -18.83 6.38
N LEU A 12 -14.51 -17.78 5.95
CA LEU A 12 -15.00 -16.84 4.94
C LEU A 12 -15.23 -17.55 3.59
N LEU A 13 -14.28 -18.39 3.17
CA LEU A 13 -14.39 -19.18 1.94
C LEU A 13 -15.59 -20.13 2.00
N GLU A 14 -15.79 -20.83 3.12
CA GLU A 14 -16.96 -21.71 3.31
C GLU A 14 -18.28 -20.92 3.24
N TRP A 15 -18.36 -19.76 3.91
CA TRP A 15 -19.57 -18.93 3.89
C TRP A 15 -19.89 -18.36 2.51
N ALA A 16 -18.86 -18.03 1.74
CA ALA A 16 -18.98 -17.55 0.37
C ALA A 16 -19.12 -18.69 -0.67
N ASN A 17 -19.11 -19.96 -0.25
CA ASN A 17 -19.08 -21.15 -1.13
C ASN A 17 -17.92 -21.16 -2.13
N ILE A 18 -16.74 -20.65 -1.74
CA ILE A 18 -15.54 -20.61 -2.56
C ILE A 18 -14.73 -21.88 -2.31
N HIS A 19 -14.69 -22.79 -3.29
CA HIS A 19 -14.01 -24.09 -3.17
C HIS A 19 -12.89 -24.28 -4.21
N SER A 20 -12.83 -23.39 -5.20
CA SER A 20 -11.86 -23.40 -6.29
C SER A 20 -11.62 -21.99 -6.81
N ILE A 21 -10.64 -21.84 -7.69
CA ILE A 21 -10.38 -20.55 -8.36
C ILE A 21 -11.57 -20.08 -9.21
N ASN A 22 -12.38 -21.00 -9.76
CA ASN A 22 -13.53 -20.61 -10.58
C ASN A 22 -14.66 -19.97 -9.77
N ASP A 23 -14.61 -20.08 -8.44
CA ASP A 23 -15.56 -19.46 -7.53
C ASP A 23 -15.07 -18.07 -7.07
N LEU A 24 -13.87 -17.65 -7.48
CA LEU A 24 -13.34 -16.30 -7.24
C LEU A 24 -13.76 -15.37 -8.40
N ASP A 25 -14.90 -14.73 -8.27
CA ASP A 25 -15.30 -13.60 -9.10
C ASP A 25 -14.97 -12.25 -8.43
N ALA A 26 -15.32 -11.14 -9.07
CA ALA A 26 -15.04 -9.80 -8.54
C ALA A 26 -15.70 -9.55 -7.18
N ASP A 27 -16.97 -9.96 -7.02
CA ASP A 27 -17.73 -9.78 -5.78
C ASP A 27 -17.12 -10.61 -4.63
N ALA A 28 -16.72 -11.85 -4.91
CA ALA A 28 -16.04 -12.73 -3.97
C ALA A 28 -14.68 -12.16 -3.53
N VAL A 29 -13.89 -11.64 -4.48
CA VAL A 29 -12.60 -11.02 -4.18
C VAL A 29 -12.78 -9.74 -3.37
N ASP A 30 -13.75 -8.89 -3.71
CA ASP A 30 -14.04 -7.67 -2.96
C ASP A 30 -14.53 -7.98 -1.54
N TYR A 31 -15.36 -9.02 -1.37
CA TYR A 31 -15.77 -9.51 -0.06
C TYR A 31 -14.55 -9.97 0.77
N LEU A 32 -13.67 -10.78 0.20
CA LEU A 32 -12.46 -11.23 0.89
C LEU A 32 -11.53 -10.06 1.23
N LYS A 33 -11.37 -9.08 0.33
CA LYS A 33 -10.58 -7.87 0.58
C LYS A 33 -11.15 -7.02 1.73
N TYR A 34 -12.47 -7.01 1.89
CA TYR A 34 -13.14 -6.29 2.98
C TYR A 34 -12.92 -6.95 4.35
N GLU A 35 -12.95 -8.28 4.40
CA GLU A 35 -12.87 -9.05 5.66
C GLU A 35 -11.44 -9.37 6.09
N LEU A 36 -10.49 -9.39 5.15
CA LEU A 36 -9.09 -9.71 5.39
C LEU A 36 -8.24 -8.44 5.49
N GLU A 37 -7.03 -8.60 6.04
CA GLU A 37 -6.02 -7.55 6.07
C GLU A 37 -4.70 -8.07 5.50
N GLY A 38 -4.03 -7.24 4.69
CA GLY A 38 -2.70 -7.55 4.17
C GLY A 38 -2.73 -8.43 2.92
N ARG A 39 -1.66 -9.24 2.72
CA ARG A 39 -1.57 -10.19 1.61
C ARG A 39 -1.84 -11.59 2.11
N VAL A 40 -2.91 -12.21 1.63
CA VAL A 40 -3.42 -13.47 2.16
C VAL A 40 -3.44 -14.55 1.09
N PRO A 41 -2.53 -15.56 1.17
CA PRO A 41 -2.61 -16.74 0.31
C PRO A 41 -3.81 -17.60 0.70
N ILE A 42 -4.60 -18.00 -0.31
CA ILE A 42 -5.66 -18.99 -0.16
C ILE A 42 -5.02 -20.37 -0.19
N THR A 43 -4.90 -21.00 0.98
CA THR A 43 -4.21 -22.30 1.13
C THR A 43 -5.14 -23.51 1.11
N GLN A 44 -6.46 -23.27 1.05
CA GLN A 44 -7.51 -24.27 1.12
C GLN A 44 -7.60 -25.11 -0.16
N PHE A 45 -7.19 -24.56 -1.29
CA PHE A 45 -7.06 -25.26 -2.56
C PHE A 45 -5.80 -24.81 -3.30
N ARG A 46 -5.23 -25.71 -4.11
CA ARG A 46 -4.10 -25.40 -4.99
C ARG A 46 -4.60 -25.13 -6.39
N VAL A 47 -3.90 -24.25 -7.10
CA VAL A 47 -4.21 -23.86 -8.48
C VAL A 47 -2.96 -24.08 -9.33
N ARG A 48 -3.08 -24.77 -10.46
CA ARG A 48 -1.97 -24.86 -11.40
C ARG A 48 -1.83 -23.56 -12.18
N ASP A 49 -0.60 -23.25 -12.58
CA ASP A 49 -0.23 -22.10 -13.41
C ASP A 49 -1.19 -21.83 -14.57
N HIS A 50 -1.44 -22.82 -15.44
CA HIS A 50 -2.31 -22.69 -16.59
C HIS A 50 -3.79 -22.51 -16.22
N GLU A 51 -4.22 -23.04 -15.06
CA GLU A 51 -5.57 -22.81 -14.53
C GLU A 51 -5.70 -21.36 -14.08
N TYR A 52 -4.70 -20.84 -13.36
CA TYR A 52 -4.64 -19.43 -12.95
C TYR A 52 -4.67 -18.49 -14.15
N PHE A 53 -3.77 -18.67 -15.12
CA PHE A 53 -3.69 -17.75 -16.27
C PHE A 53 -4.91 -17.83 -17.19
N LYS A 54 -5.56 -19.01 -17.27
CA LYS A 54 -6.84 -19.12 -17.94
C LYS A 54 -7.92 -18.33 -17.18
N TRP A 55 -8.04 -18.55 -15.87
CA TRP A 55 -8.99 -17.83 -15.03
C TRP A 55 -8.78 -16.30 -15.10
N ARG A 56 -7.52 -15.84 -15.02
CA ARG A 56 -7.14 -14.42 -15.09
C ARG A 56 -7.59 -13.76 -16.39
N LYS A 57 -7.45 -14.48 -17.51
CA LYS A 57 -7.92 -14.02 -18.83
C LYS A 57 -9.44 -13.94 -18.90
N ASP A 58 -10.13 -14.87 -18.27
CA ASP A 58 -11.59 -14.94 -18.24
C ASP A 58 -12.20 -13.92 -17.24
N HIS A 59 -11.42 -13.42 -16.27
CA HIS A 59 -11.81 -12.46 -15.23
C HIS A 59 -10.87 -11.23 -15.18
N PRO A 60 -10.81 -10.40 -16.24
CA PRO A 60 -9.93 -9.24 -16.30
C PRO A 60 -10.32 -8.10 -15.35
N ASP A 61 -11.56 -8.12 -14.86
CA ASP A 61 -12.15 -7.17 -13.92
C ASP A 61 -11.78 -7.44 -12.46
N VAL A 62 -11.34 -8.65 -12.15
CA VAL A 62 -10.81 -8.98 -10.83
C VAL A 62 -9.45 -8.30 -10.66
N VAL A 63 -9.26 -7.52 -9.60
CA VAL A 63 -7.99 -6.81 -9.32
C VAL A 63 -7.47 -7.18 -7.94
N ASP A 64 -6.23 -6.80 -7.63
CA ASP A 64 -5.60 -7.05 -6.33
C ASP A 64 -5.46 -8.55 -6.00
N VAL A 65 -5.18 -9.35 -7.03
CA VAL A 65 -4.94 -10.78 -6.95
C VAL A 65 -3.59 -11.10 -7.57
N GLU A 66 -2.79 -11.89 -6.87
CA GLU A 66 -1.49 -12.40 -7.34
C GLU A 66 -1.50 -13.94 -7.36
N TYR A 67 -0.50 -14.53 -8.01
CA TYR A 67 -0.30 -15.98 -8.01
C TYR A 67 1.12 -16.35 -7.61
N ASP A 68 1.22 -17.27 -6.66
CA ASP A 68 2.48 -17.79 -6.15
C ASP A 68 2.74 -19.20 -6.69
N ALA A 69 3.44 -19.29 -7.83
CA ALA A 69 3.68 -20.58 -8.50
C ALA A 69 4.44 -21.60 -7.63
N PRO A 70 5.49 -21.24 -6.86
CA PRO A 70 6.17 -22.18 -5.97
C PRO A 70 5.26 -22.86 -4.95
N THR A 71 4.21 -22.17 -4.49
CA THR A 71 3.25 -22.75 -3.54
C THR A 71 1.95 -23.20 -4.20
N ALA A 72 1.73 -22.83 -5.46
CA ALA A 72 0.52 -23.08 -6.24
C ALA A 72 -0.74 -22.50 -5.59
N HIS A 73 -0.66 -21.26 -5.08
CA HIS A 73 -1.78 -20.58 -4.42
C HIS A 73 -2.04 -19.20 -5.02
N VAL A 74 -3.32 -18.83 -5.01
CA VAL A 74 -3.78 -17.46 -5.26
C VAL A 74 -3.56 -16.63 -4.00
N VAL A 75 -3.14 -15.38 -4.16
CA VAL A 75 -2.90 -14.44 -3.07
C VAL A 75 -3.78 -13.22 -3.22
N ILE A 76 -4.65 -12.97 -2.24
CA ILE A 76 -5.50 -11.78 -2.19
C ILE A 76 -4.70 -10.63 -1.57
N LYS A 77 -4.63 -9.48 -2.25
CA LYS A 77 -4.10 -8.23 -1.69
C LYS A 77 -5.24 -7.46 -1.02
N ALA A 78 -5.58 -7.87 0.20
CA ALA A 78 -6.62 -7.27 1.05
C ALA A 78 -6.15 -5.97 1.75
N MET A 79 -5.46 -5.09 1.02
CA MET A 79 -4.93 -3.84 1.57
C MET A 79 -5.85 -2.66 1.28
N THR A 80 -7.11 -2.74 1.68
CA THR A 80 -8.12 -1.70 1.38
C THR A 80 -8.20 -0.61 2.45
N SER A 81 -7.07 -0.28 3.09
CA SER A 81 -7.08 0.78 4.08
C SER A 81 -6.85 2.12 3.39
N VAL A 82 -7.64 3.13 3.77
CA VAL A 82 -7.48 4.50 3.29
C VAL A 82 -6.04 5.02 3.49
N LEU A 83 -5.37 4.55 4.54
CA LEU A 83 -3.98 4.88 4.84
C LEU A 83 -3.02 4.30 3.79
N TYR A 84 -3.27 3.07 3.34
CA TYR A 84 -2.52 2.39 2.29
C TYR A 84 -2.67 3.11 0.95
N ASP A 85 -3.91 3.41 0.53
CA ASP A 85 -4.17 4.13 -0.72
C ASP A 85 -3.51 5.52 -0.74
N THR A 86 -3.59 6.23 0.39
CA THR A 86 -2.93 7.53 0.57
C THR A 86 -1.42 7.41 0.39
N ALA A 87 -0.82 6.34 0.93
CA ALA A 87 0.60 6.07 0.82
C ALA A 87 1.03 5.79 -0.64
N ILE A 88 0.29 4.96 -1.36
CA ILE A 88 0.53 4.68 -2.79
C ILE A 88 0.52 5.99 -3.58
N ASN A 89 -0.50 6.83 -3.37
CA ASN A 89 -0.63 8.11 -4.07
C ASN A 89 0.56 9.04 -3.82
N VAL A 90 1.13 9.04 -2.62
CA VAL A 90 2.34 9.81 -2.32
C VAL A 90 3.54 9.30 -3.10
N PHE A 91 3.74 7.98 -3.13
CA PHE A 91 4.83 7.37 -3.87
C PHE A 91 4.71 7.61 -5.38
N GLU A 92 3.50 7.53 -5.93
CA GLU A 92 3.23 7.85 -7.33
C GLU A 92 3.65 9.28 -7.66
N ARG A 93 3.13 10.28 -6.92
CA ARG A 93 3.49 11.70 -7.11
C ARG A 93 4.99 11.94 -6.95
N TRP A 94 5.63 11.21 -6.04
CA TRP A 94 7.06 11.35 -5.80
C TRP A 94 7.90 10.77 -6.96
N PHE A 95 7.54 9.58 -7.46
CA PHE A 95 8.16 8.99 -8.63
C PHE A 95 7.92 9.79 -9.90
N ASP A 96 6.77 10.42 -10.06
CA ASP A 96 6.51 11.34 -11.19
C ASP A 96 7.50 12.50 -11.18
N LYS A 97 7.57 13.26 -10.08
CA LYS A 97 8.54 14.37 -9.93
C LYS A 97 9.99 13.93 -10.16
N TRP A 98 10.34 12.75 -9.65
CA TRP A 98 11.69 12.22 -9.79
C TRP A 98 11.99 11.82 -11.25
N SER A 99 11.04 11.18 -11.91
CA SER A 99 11.14 10.80 -13.32
C SER A 99 11.27 12.03 -14.22
N GLU A 100 10.48 13.09 -13.98
CA GLU A 100 10.59 14.37 -14.70
C GLU A 100 12.00 14.96 -14.57
N LYS A 101 12.54 14.99 -13.34
CA LYS A 101 13.87 15.53 -13.06
C LYS A 101 14.97 14.77 -13.81
N ILE A 102 14.93 13.44 -13.79
CA ILE A 102 15.96 12.61 -14.45
C ILE A 102 15.79 12.62 -15.97
N ASN A 103 14.56 12.61 -16.46
CA ASN A 103 14.28 12.69 -17.88
C ASN A 103 14.76 14.02 -18.47
N ALA A 104 14.68 15.12 -17.70
CA ALA A 104 15.19 16.43 -18.10
C ALA A 104 16.73 16.49 -18.16
N ASP A 105 17.43 15.75 -17.28
CA ASP A 105 18.89 15.65 -17.29
C ASP A 105 19.40 14.78 -18.47
N GLY A 106 18.60 13.81 -18.91
CA GLY A 106 18.85 12.99 -20.13
C GLY A 106 20.01 11.99 -20.01
N SER A 107 20.78 12.06 -18.94
CA SER A 107 21.98 11.26 -18.64
C SER A 107 21.69 9.78 -18.33
N PHE A 108 20.50 9.45 -17.81
CA PHE A 108 20.17 8.10 -17.31
C PHE A 108 19.10 7.37 -18.13
N GLY A 109 18.68 7.95 -19.25
CA GLY A 109 17.56 7.49 -20.06
C GLY A 109 16.21 7.96 -19.51
N HIS A 110 15.13 7.49 -20.14
CA HIS A 110 13.77 7.88 -19.77
C HIS A 110 13.14 6.93 -18.76
N TYR A 111 12.45 7.48 -17.77
CA TYR A 111 11.70 6.76 -16.75
C TYR A 111 10.23 7.19 -16.71
N ASN A 112 9.36 6.29 -16.26
CA ASN A 112 7.96 6.56 -15.95
C ASN A 112 7.48 5.82 -14.71
N CYS A 113 6.55 6.44 -13.98
CA CYS A 113 5.82 5.80 -12.90
C CYS A 113 4.68 4.94 -13.46
N LYS A 114 4.42 3.78 -12.84
CA LYS A 114 3.20 3.00 -13.04
C LYS A 114 2.77 2.35 -11.72
N THR A 115 1.48 2.08 -11.60
CA THR A 115 0.87 1.41 -10.44
C THR A 115 0.11 0.17 -10.91
N LEU A 116 -0.01 -0.84 -10.04
CA LEU A 116 -0.86 -2.03 -10.22
C LEU A 116 -0.67 -2.75 -11.58
N VAL A 117 0.59 -2.97 -11.96
CA VAL A 117 0.92 -3.69 -13.21
C VAL A 117 1.17 -5.16 -12.89
N ASP A 118 0.38 -6.03 -13.53
CA ASP A 118 0.57 -7.49 -13.51
C ASP A 118 1.88 -7.87 -14.21
N LEU A 119 2.78 -8.52 -13.46
CA LEU A 119 4.07 -8.94 -13.97
C LEU A 119 4.34 -10.41 -13.65
N HIS A 120 4.69 -11.17 -14.69
CA HIS A 120 5.15 -12.54 -14.54
C HIS A 120 6.61 -12.54 -14.12
N LEU A 121 6.92 -13.18 -13.01
CA LEU A 121 8.27 -13.32 -12.50
C LEU A 121 9.04 -14.44 -13.23
N LEU A 122 10.35 -14.45 -13.03
CA LEU A 122 11.31 -15.36 -13.66
C LEU A 122 12.10 -16.15 -12.60
N GLY A 123 12.91 -17.11 -13.06
CA GLY A 123 13.83 -17.86 -12.22
C GLY A 123 13.09 -18.74 -11.21
N LYS A 124 13.43 -18.67 -9.93
CA LYS A 124 12.78 -19.52 -8.92
C LYS A 124 11.31 -19.16 -8.63
N TYR A 125 10.85 -18.02 -9.15
CA TYR A 125 9.45 -17.59 -9.11
C TYR A 125 8.81 -17.60 -10.51
N GLU A 126 9.39 -18.33 -11.45
CA GLU A 126 8.81 -18.51 -12.79
C GLU A 126 7.32 -18.90 -12.67
N ASP A 127 6.52 -18.35 -13.58
CA ASP A 127 5.05 -18.48 -13.62
C ASP A 127 4.29 -17.85 -12.44
N SER A 128 4.96 -17.18 -11.50
CA SER A 128 4.27 -16.36 -10.51
C SER A 128 3.82 -15.03 -11.14
N GLU A 129 2.63 -14.56 -10.79
CA GLU A 129 2.14 -13.22 -11.14
C GLU A 129 2.25 -12.31 -9.92
N LYS A 130 2.86 -11.15 -10.09
CA LYS A 130 3.06 -10.17 -9.03
C LYS A 130 2.66 -8.76 -9.45
N GLN A 131 2.07 -8.00 -8.54
CA GLN A 131 1.61 -6.63 -8.76
C GLN A 131 2.36 -5.67 -7.85
N ALA A 132 3.14 -4.78 -8.45
CA ALA A 132 3.78 -3.70 -7.70
C ALA A 132 2.73 -2.66 -7.28
N ASP A 133 2.79 -2.16 -6.05
CA ASP A 133 1.92 -1.08 -5.62
C ASP A 133 2.25 0.20 -6.38
N VAL A 134 3.55 0.54 -6.41
CA VAL A 134 4.12 1.59 -7.25
C VAL A 134 5.45 1.10 -7.80
N GLY A 135 5.73 1.39 -9.06
CA GLY A 135 7.05 1.16 -9.61
C GLY A 135 7.51 2.27 -10.54
N LEU A 136 8.82 2.29 -10.74
CA LEU A 136 9.52 3.23 -11.58
C LEU A 136 10.23 2.45 -12.69
N TRP A 137 9.70 2.55 -13.90
CA TRP A 137 10.20 1.82 -15.06
C TRP A 137 11.18 2.68 -15.82
N LYS A 138 12.27 2.04 -16.28
CA LYS A 138 13.07 2.59 -17.37
C LYS A 138 12.40 2.22 -18.69
N VAL A 139 12.28 3.17 -19.61
CA VAL A 139 11.67 2.93 -20.92
C VAL A 139 12.42 1.79 -21.64
N GLY A 140 11.66 0.83 -22.16
CA GLY A 140 12.18 -0.36 -22.83
C GLY A 140 12.49 -1.55 -21.92
N HIS A 141 12.40 -1.39 -20.59
CA HIS A 141 12.55 -2.49 -19.63
C HIS A 141 11.21 -3.21 -19.40
N ARG A 142 11.28 -4.51 -19.10
CA ARG A 142 10.09 -5.32 -18.79
C ARG A 142 9.67 -5.12 -17.35
N TYR A 143 10.63 -5.01 -16.43
CA TYR A 143 10.41 -4.89 -15.00
C TYR A 143 10.74 -3.48 -14.50
N PRO A 144 10.13 -3.06 -13.38
CA PRO A 144 10.46 -1.79 -12.74
C PRO A 144 11.89 -1.81 -12.21
N SER A 145 12.61 -0.69 -12.39
CA SER A 145 13.93 -0.48 -11.81
C SER A 145 13.86 -0.27 -10.30
N VAL A 146 12.82 0.40 -9.83
CA VAL A 146 12.49 0.57 -8.41
C VAL A 146 11.05 0.12 -8.18
N VAL A 147 10.84 -0.69 -7.15
CA VAL A 147 9.49 -1.09 -6.69
C VAL A 147 9.23 -0.51 -5.31
N VAL A 148 7.99 -0.16 -5.05
CA VAL A 148 7.45 0.11 -3.72
C VAL A 148 6.41 -0.95 -3.41
N GLU A 149 6.54 -1.56 -2.23
CA GLU A 149 5.51 -2.39 -1.61
C GLU A 149 5.12 -1.74 -0.30
N VAL A 150 3.85 -1.39 -0.17
CA VAL A 150 3.24 -0.91 1.07
C VAL A 150 2.53 -2.09 1.72
N GLY A 151 2.56 -2.19 3.05
CA GLY A 151 1.79 -3.24 3.69
C GLY A 151 2.12 -3.55 5.13
N ILE A 152 1.68 -4.73 5.57
CA ILE A 152 1.87 -5.19 6.95
C ILE A 152 3.20 -5.94 7.04
N ASN A 153 4.03 -5.58 8.03
CA ASN A 153 5.44 -5.97 8.20
C ASN A 153 5.79 -7.44 7.90
N GLU A 154 4.89 -8.40 8.16
CA GLU A 154 5.20 -9.83 8.12
C GLU A 154 5.48 -10.38 6.72
N THR A 155 4.88 -9.82 5.67
CA THR A 155 5.00 -10.36 4.29
C THR A 155 5.92 -9.53 3.39
N LEU A 156 6.10 -8.24 3.70
CA LEU A 156 6.82 -7.28 2.86
C LEU A 156 8.25 -7.71 2.49
N ARG A 157 8.98 -8.34 3.42
CA ARG A 157 10.36 -8.77 3.14
C ARG A 157 10.42 -9.85 2.07
N GLU A 158 9.49 -10.80 2.10
CA GLU A 158 9.46 -11.86 1.11
C GLU A 158 9.00 -11.33 -0.24
N ASP A 159 8.09 -10.36 -0.25
CA ASP A 159 7.68 -9.65 -1.47
C ASP A 159 8.84 -8.90 -2.12
N GLY A 160 9.65 -8.21 -1.33
CA GLY A 160 10.82 -7.54 -1.87
C GLY A 160 11.90 -8.50 -2.40
N LYS A 161 12.07 -9.69 -1.80
CA LYS A 161 12.94 -10.73 -2.37
C LYS A 161 12.41 -11.23 -3.71
N ARG A 162 11.10 -11.47 -3.81
CA ARG A 162 10.44 -11.90 -5.06
C ARG A 162 10.74 -10.94 -6.21
N TRP A 163 10.67 -9.64 -5.96
CA TRP A 163 11.06 -8.64 -6.96
C TRP A 163 12.54 -8.68 -7.33
N LEU A 164 13.44 -8.74 -6.35
CA LEU A 164 14.88 -8.71 -6.64
C LEU A 164 15.38 -9.96 -7.36
N GLU A 165 14.84 -11.13 -7.00
CA GLU A 165 15.28 -12.42 -7.52
C GLU A 165 14.44 -12.87 -8.74
N GLY A 166 13.22 -12.38 -8.88
CA GLY A 166 12.26 -12.76 -9.93
C GLY A 166 12.28 -11.87 -11.17
N THR A 167 13.20 -10.90 -11.27
CA THR A 167 13.23 -9.93 -12.39
C THR A 167 14.54 -9.95 -13.18
N CYS A 168 15.34 -11.02 -13.03
CA CYS A 168 16.65 -11.17 -13.69
C CYS A 168 17.59 -9.97 -13.48
N GLY A 169 17.47 -9.31 -12.32
CA GLY A 169 18.25 -8.15 -11.96
C GLY A 169 17.82 -6.85 -12.65
N GLU A 170 16.71 -6.79 -13.37
CA GLU A 170 16.15 -5.52 -13.86
C GLU A 170 15.70 -4.63 -12.69
N THR A 171 15.04 -5.21 -11.68
CA THR A 171 14.74 -4.49 -10.43
C THR A 171 16.01 -4.32 -9.61
N LYS A 172 16.41 -3.05 -9.44
CA LYS A 172 17.63 -2.66 -8.73
C LYS A 172 17.38 -2.28 -7.28
N ARG A 173 16.13 -1.93 -6.94
CA ARG A 173 15.76 -1.47 -5.60
C ARG A 173 14.31 -1.83 -5.29
N VAL A 174 14.06 -2.26 -4.06
CA VAL A 174 12.69 -2.37 -3.52
C VAL A 174 12.60 -1.56 -2.24
N ILE A 175 11.60 -0.69 -2.18
CA ILE A 175 11.23 0.10 -1.00
C ILE A 175 10.05 -0.62 -0.37
N LEU A 176 10.23 -1.06 0.87
CA LEU A 176 9.17 -1.67 1.67
C LEU A 176 8.69 -0.64 2.68
N MET A 177 7.39 -0.42 2.77
CA MET A 177 6.82 0.50 3.74
C MET A 177 5.70 -0.17 4.51
N ASN A 178 5.85 -0.24 5.82
CA ASN A 178 4.74 -0.53 6.72
C ASN A 178 4.33 0.75 7.45
N ILE A 179 3.05 1.11 7.36
CA ILE A 179 2.50 2.23 8.11
C ILE A 179 1.57 1.69 9.17
N THR A 180 1.82 2.08 10.42
CA THR A 180 0.90 1.83 11.52
C THR A 180 0.40 3.14 12.08
N GLU A 181 -0.87 3.16 12.44
CA GLU A 181 -1.53 4.30 13.06
C GLU A 181 -1.86 3.98 14.51
N GLU A 182 -1.39 4.82 15.43
CA GLU A 182 -1.78 4.74 16.84
C GLU A 182 -3.19 5.28 17.01
N LYS A 183 -4.16 4.37 17.16
CA LYS A 183 -5.56 4.72 17.39
C LYS A 183 -5.70 5.56 18.66
N ARG A 184 -6.47 6.64 18.58
CA ARG A 184 -6.91 7.38 19.76
C ARG A 184 -8.06 6.61 20.43
N PRO A 185 -7.98 6.24 21.71
CA PRO A 185 -9.13 5.70 22.43
C PRO A 185 -10.29 6.70 22.43
N GLY A 186 -11.50 6.29 22.02
CA GLY A 186 -12.73 7.07 22.20
C GLY A 186 -13.50 7.51 20.95
N LEU A 187 -13.04 7.19 19.74
CA LEU A 187 -13.82 7.42 18.51
C LEU A 187 -14.75 6.23 18.22
N SER A 188 -15.89 6.20 18.89
CA SER A 188 -17.02 5.35 18.46
C SER A 188 -17.76 6.08 17.34
N VAL A 189 -17.69 5.54 16.11
CA VAL A 189 -18.49 6.00 14.96
C VAL A 189 -19.99 5.77 15.18
N LYS A 190 -20.35 4.80 16.04
CA LYS A 190 -21.71 4.27 16.17
C LYS A 190 -22.74 5.28 16.72
N ASP A 191 -22.28 6.40 17.28
CA ASP A 191 -23.17 7.37 17.96
C ASP A 191 -23.02 8.82 17.46
N GLN A 192 -22.26 9.07 16.39
CA GLN A 192 -22.05 10.43 15.88
C GLN A 192 -23.02 10.77 14.75
N THR A 193 -23.88 11.76 14.98
CA THR A 193 -24.75 12.33 13.94
C THR A 193 -24.06 13.45 13.15
N TRP A 194 -22.81 13.79 13.48
CA TRP A 194 -22.03 14.88 12.88
C TRP A 194 -22.77 16.23 12.88
N GLY A 195 -23.64 16.46 13.87
CA GLY A 195 -24.47 17.65 13.97
C GLY A 195 -25.65 17.69 12.98
N LEU A 196 -25.92 16.58 12.27
CA LEU A 196 -27.02 16.45 11.32
C LEU A 196 -28.27 15.91 12.02
N SER A 197 -29.44 16.37 11.57
CA SER A 197 -30.72 15.81 12.00
C SER A 197 -30.97 14.46 11.33
N ALA A 198 -31.76 13.60 11.96
CA ALA A 198 -32.17 12.32 11.38
C ALA A 198 -32.82 12.48 9.99
N ARG A 199 -33.57 13.57 9.76
CA ARG A 199 -34.15 13.86 8.45
C ARG A 199 -33.08 14.17 7.40
N LYS A 200 -32.06 14.98 7.74
CA LYS A 200 -30.97 15.34 6.82
C LYS A 200 -30.11 14.11 6.51
N LEU A 201 -29.80 13.28 7.50
CA LEU A 201 -29.09 12.01 7.31
C LEU A 201 -29.81 11.05 6.35
N ARG A 202 -31.15 11.09 6.30
CA ARG A 202 -31.96 10.29 5.36
C ARG A 202 -31.98 10.81 3.92
N THR A 203 -31.46 11.99 3.63
CA THR A 203 -31.55 12.54 2.26
C THR A 203 -30.22 13.04 1.72
N ILE A 204 -29.20 13.08 2.57
CA ILE A 204 -27.87 13.56 2.21
C ILE A 204 -27.19 12.56 1.28
N GLN A 205 -26.57 13.09 0.23
CA GLN A 205 -25.75 12.32 -0.70
C GLN A 205 -24.36 12.07 -0.11
N HIS A 206 -23.65 11.06 -0.63
CA HIS A 206 -22.32 10.67 -0.17
C HIS A 206 -21.36 11.84 -0.01
N ASP A 207 -21.09 12.59 -1.07
CA ASP A 207 -20.08 13.67 -1.05
C ASP A 207 -20.44 14.78 -0.06
N ALA A 208 -21.73 15.09 0.04
CA ALA A 208 -22.23 16.07 0.99
C ALA A 208 -22.08 15.57 2.44
N LEU A 209 -22.32 14.28 2.70
CA LEU A 209 -22.13 13.69 4.02
C LEU A 209 -20.65 13.63 4.39
N ALA A 210 -19.77 13.21 3.47
CA ALA A 210 -18.33 13.20 3.66
C ALA A 210 -17.82 14.60 4.04
N MET A 211 -18.28 15.64 3.33
CA MET A 211 -17.92 17.02 3.63
C MET A 211 -18.42 17.48 5.01
N GLU A 212 -19.65 17.12 5.40
CA GLU A 212 -20.20 17.43 6.73
C GLU A 212 -19.42 16.72 7.85
N ILE A 213 -19.04 15.45 7.67
CA ILE A 213 -18.20 14.71 8.61
C ILE A 213 -16.85 15.40 8.79
N TYR A 214 -16.21 15.78 7.67
CA TYR A 214 -14.93 16.48 7.69
C TYR A 214 -15.03 17.85 8.36
N ASN A 215 -16.05 18.64 8.05
CA ASN A 215 -16.29 19.94 8.67
C ASN A 215 -16.58 19.81 10.18
N TYR A 216 -17.34 18.78 10.57
CA TYR A 216 -17.64 18.50 11.97
C TYR A 216 -16.37 18.17 12.75
N HIS A 217 -15.48 17.33 12.20
CA HIS A 217 -14.12 17.13 12.71
C HIS A 217 -13.46 18.48 12.96
N GLN A 218 -13.29 19.29 11.91
CA GLN A 218 -12.51 20.53 12.02
C GLN A 218 -13.08 21.49 13.07
N LYS A 219 -14.41 21.62 13.13
CA LYS A 219 -15.11 22.51 14.06
C LYS A 219 -15.01 22.05 15.51
N HIS A 220 -15.10 20.74 15.75
CA HIS A 220 -15.16 20.18 17.09
C HIS A 220 -13.82 19.60 17.57
N ASN A 221 -12.77 19.69 16.74
CA ASN A 221 -11.44 19.12 16.99
C ASN A 221 -11.51 17.61 17.31
N ILE A 222 -12.43 16.91 16.63
CA ILE A 222 -12.61 15.45 16.73
C ILE A 222 -11.69 14.81 15.69
N PRO A 223 -10.68 14.03 16.09
CA PRO A 223 -9.76 13.45 15.14
C PRO A 223 -10.45 12.42 14.23
N LEU A 224 -10.20 12.48 12.93
CA LEU A 224 -10.53 11.38 12.01
C LEU A 224 -9.36 10.41 11.83
N VAL A 225 -8.18 10.78 12.31
CA VAL A 225 -6.95 10.02 12.26
C VAL A 225 -6.39 9.79 13.66
N GLY A 226 -5.57 8.77 13.81
CA GLY A 226 -4.85 8.44 15.04
C GLY A 226 -3.91 9.57 15.45
N GLU A 227 -3.43 9.54 16.69
CA GLU A 227 -2.60 10.64 17.21
C GLU A 227 -1.21 10.66 16.58
N ARG A 228 -0.73 9.49 16.13
CA ARG A 228 0.63 9.28 15.61
C ARG A 228 0.62 8.23 14.51
N PHE A 229 1.51 8.42 13.55
CA PHE A 229 1.86 7.42 12.55
C PHE A 229 3.29 6.95 12.77
N PHE A 230 3.52 5.66 12.53
CA PHE A 230 4.85 5.07 12.48
C PHE A 230 5.06 4.48 11.10
N PHE A 231 6.18 4.84 10.46
CA PHE A 231 6.52 4.45 9.09
C PHE A 231 7.75 3.54 9.06
N ASP A 232 7.55 2.24 9.19
CA ASP A 232 8.65 1.28 9.03
C ASP A 232 9.05 1.20 7.55
N LEU A 233 10.04 1.99 7.16
CA LEU A 233 10.63 1.96 5.82
C LEU A 233 11.80 0.97 5.79
N ALA A 234 11.97 0.24 4.69
CA ALA A 234 13.17 -0.53 4.43
C ALA A 234 13.52 -0.45 2.94
N SER A 235 14.80 -0.53 2.62
CA SER A 235 15.28 -0.51 1.24
C SER A 235 16.12 -1.75 0.97
N LEU A 236 15.70 -2.57 0.01
CA LEU A 236 16.40 -3.77 -0.42
C LEU A 236 17.14 -3.53 -1.74
N ARG A 237 18.34 -4.12 -1.87
CA ARG A 237 19.18 -4.10 -3.08
C ARG A 237 19.68 -5.51 -3.43
N PRO A 238 20.01 -5.80 -4.71
CA PRO A 238 20.60 -7.08 -5.11
C PRO A 238 21.90 -7.39 -4.35
N GLY A 239 22.07 -8.64 -3.92
CA GLY A 239 23.35 -9.20 -3.49
C GLY A 239 23.87 -8.82 -2.09
N GLY A 240 23.23 -7.93 -1.32
CA GLY A 240 23.82 -7.56 -0.03
C GLY A 240 22.90 -6.84 0.93
N ARG A 241 22.94 -7.33 2.17
CA ARG A 241 22.50 -6.76 3.46
C ARG A 241 21.32 -5.80 3.38
N ILE A 242 20.20 -6.25 3.94
CA ILE A 242 19.08 -5.38 4.26
C ILE A 242 19.64 -4.22 5.09
N THR A 243 19.66 -3.02 4.51
CA THR A 243 19.81 -1.83 5.33
C THR A 243 18.44 -1.65 5.95
N ASP A 244 18.30 -2.21 7.16
CA ASP A 244 17.14 -2.04 8.02
C ASP A 244 17.11 -0.57 8.45
N ALA A 245 16.83 0.32 7.50
CA ALA A 245 16.63 1.72 7.78
C ALA A 245 15.24 1.93 8.33
N VAL A 246 14.97 1.29 9.47
CA VAL A 246 13.69 1.34 10.14
C VAL A 246 13.51 2.76 10.67
N PHE A 247 12.77 3.55 9.90
CA PHE A 247 12.26 4.81 10.39
C PHE A 247 11.18 4.49 11.43
N LYS A 248 11.44 4.82 12.69
CA LYS A 248 10.43 4.78 13.74
C LYS A 248 10.41 6.14 14.39
N ALA A 249 9.63 7.05 13.82
CA ALA A 249 9.35 8.30 14.49
C ALA A 249 7.83 8.48 14.60
N PRO A 250 7.30 8.79 15.80
CA PRO A 250 6.00 9.40 15.89
C PRO A 250 6.13 10.78 15.25
N ILE A 251 5.54 10.97 14.08
CA ILE A 251 5.48 12.32 13.51
C ILE A 251 4.32 13.02 14.21
N PRO A 252 4.55 14.09 15.00
CA PRO A 252 3.45 14.87 15.55
C PRO A 252 2.62 15.38 14.38
N HIS A 253 1.30 15.46 14.53
CA HIS A 253 0.44 16.19 13.59
C HIS A 253 0.94 17.63 13.43
N LEU A 254 1.84 17.85 12.48
CA LEU A 254 2.38 19.16 12.19
C LEU A 254 1.35 19.83 11.29
N LYS A 255 0.41 20.55 11.92
CA LYS A 255 -0.56 21.41 11.22
C LYS A 255 0.19 22.42 10.33
N GLY A 256 0.54 22.02 9.12
CA GLY A 256 1.15 22.85 8.08
C GLY A 256 2.47 23.54 8.47
N GLN A 257 3.16 23.09 9.50
CA GLN A 257 4.45 23.67 9.90
C GLN A 257 5.59 22.74 9.50
N VAL A 258 6.50 23.23 8.65
CA VAL A 258 7.79 22.58 8.43
C VAL A 258 8.50 22.52 9.80
N PRO A 259 8.81 21.34 10.33
CA PRO A 259 9.46 21.21 11.63
C PRO A 259 10.83 21.87 11.58
N GLY A 260 11.12 22.77 12.51
CA GLY A 260 12.48 23.29 12.67
C GLY A 260 13.47 22.16 13.00
N ARG A 261 14.72 22.26 12.53
CA ARG A 261 15.83 21.28 12.70
C ARG A 261 15.94 20.62 14.09
N LYS A 262 15.48 21.28 15.16
CA LYS A 262 15.47 20.73 16.54
C LYS A 262 14.40 19.67 16.80
N SER A 263 13.23 19.75 16.15
CA SER A 263 12.18 18.72 16.29
C SER A 263 12.50 17.43 15.51
N MET A 264 13.46 17.50 14.59
CA MET A 264 14.04 16.33 13.91
C MET A 264 14.95 15.49 14.81
N GLN A 265 15.33 15.98 16.01
CA GLN A 265 16.28 15.28 16.89
C GLN A 265 15.71 14.01 17.56
N ASN A 266 14.40 13.82 17.53
CA ASN A 266 13.74 12.58 17.98
C ASN A 266 13.43 11.62 16.83
N ILE A 267 13.76 11.99 15.60
CA ILE A 267 13.71 11.09 14.47
C ILE A 267 14.96 10.22 14.57
N THR A 268 14.79 8.98 15.01
CA THR A 268 15.86 7.99 14.85
C THR A 268 15.81 7.53 13.40
N VAL A 269 16.40 8.31 12.50
CA VAL A 269 16.74 7.78 11.18
C VAL A 269 17.96 6.92 11.40
N VAL A 270 17.76 5.62 11.63
CA VAL A 270 18.86 4.67 11.46
C VAL A 270 19.02 4.52 9.95
N LEU A 271 19.62 5.49 9.26
CA LEU A 271 20.12 5.19 7.92
C LEU A 271 21.29 4.24 8.13
N CYS A 272 21.05 2.94 8.03
CA CYS A 272 22.12 1.96 7.85
C CYS A 272 22.68 2.00 6.43
N ASP A 273 22.67 3.14 5.75
CA ASP A 273 23.54 3.38 4.63
C ASP A 273 24.74 4.11 5.22
N ASN A 274 25.85 3.37 5.46
CA ASN A 274 27.15 4.02 5.40
C ASN A 274 27.20 4.66 4.01
N GLU A 275 27.04 5.97 3.91
CA GLU A 275 27.19 6.80 2.69
C GLU A 275 28.57 6.65 2.02
N CYS A 276 29.42 5.74 2.48
CA CYS A 276 30.80 5.59 2.07
C CYS A 276 31.02 4.56 0.96
N ASP A 277 29.99 3.88 0.48
CA ASP A 277 30.16 2.94 -0.63
C ASP A 277 29.08 3.16 -1.71
N TYR A 278 29.55 3.36 -2.92
CA TYR A 278 28.82 3.47 -4.19
C TYR A 278 28.29 4.84 -4.60
N THR A 279 29.23 5.76 -4.90
CA THR A 279 29.12 6.51 -6.17
C THR A 279 29.25 5.49 -7.31
N ASN A 280 28.18 4.73 -7.59
CA ASN A 280 28.04 4.14 -8.91
C ASN A 280 27.29 5.17 -9.76
N PRO A 281 27.98 5.95 -10.60
CA PRO A 281 27.36 6.97 -11.43
C PRO A 281 26.28 6.39 -12.36
N ASP A 282 26.23 5.06 -12.57
CA ASP A 282 25.25 4.42 -13.45
C ASP A 282 23.95 3.97 -12.74
N ASN A 283 23.81 4.22 -11.43
CA ASN A 283 22.61 3.82 -10.68
C ASN A 283 21.90 5.01 -10.01
N PRO A 284 21.07 5.78 -10.75
CA PRO A 284 20.40 6.98 -10.22
C PRO A 284 19.48 6.69 -9.03
N THR A 285 19.12 5.41 -8.81
CA THR A 285 18.28 4.99 -7.69
C THR A 285 18.95 5.14 -6.32
N SER A 286 20.27 5.41 -6.26
CA SER A 286 20.97 5.74 -5.00
C SER A 286 20.53 7.08 -4.41
N ASP A 287 20.10 8.03 -5.25
CA ASP A 287 19.85 9.43 -4.88
C ASP A 287 18.41 9.69 -4.42
N LEU A 288 17.63 8.62 -4.23
CA LEU A 288 16.28 8.74 -3.68
C LEU A 288 16.36 9.20 -2.22
N ASP A 289 16.06 10.49 -2.00
CA ASP A 289 16.01 11.13 -0.69
C ASP A 289 14.80 10.61 0.11
N LEU A 290 15.01 9.51 0.84
CA LEU A 290 14.00 8.90 1.69
C LEU A 290 13.53 9.84 2.81
N THR A 291 14.38 10.78 3.25
CA THR A 291 14.01 11.74 4.30
C THR A 291 12.94 12.71 3.78
N ARG A 292 13.12 13.22 2.55
CA ARG A 292 12.12 14.05 1.89
C ARG A 292 10.82 13.29 1.63
N LEU A 293 10.91 12.03 1.19
CA LEU A 293 9.74 11.17 1.00
C LEU A 293 8.92 11.03 2.28
N ILE A 294 9.58 10.78 3.42
CA ILE A 294 8.90 10.66 4.72
C ILE A 294 8.15 11.95 5.08
N TYR A 295 8.73 13.12 4.79
CA TYR A 295 8.05 14.40 5.00
C TYR A 295 6.84 14.58 4.08
N GLU A 296 6.97 14.18 2.81
CA GLU A 296 5.84 14.22 1.86
C GLU A 296 4.73 13.24 2.30
N LEU A 297 5.08 12.03 2.77
CA LEU A 297 4.15 11.06 3.34
C LEU A 297 3.41 11.63 4.55
N ASP A 298 4.12 12.19 5.53
CA ASP A 298 3.49 12.79 6.72
C ASP A 298 2.55 13.93 6.36
N THR A 299 2.99 14.83 5.47
CA THR A 299 2.21 15.99 5.06
C THR A 299 0.92 15.56 4.37
N VAL A 300 1.01 14.63 3.42
CA VAL A 300 -0.14 14.15 2.65
C VAL A 300 -1.07 13.32 3.54
N ILE A 301 -0.54 12.42 4.36
CA ILE A 301 -1.36 11.66 5.30
C ILE A 301 -2.07 12.59 6.29
N SER A 302 -1.40 13.59 6.82
CA SER A 302 -2.03 14.56 7.73
C SER A 302 -3.12 15.42 7.08
N MET A 303 -3.02 15.68 5.78
CA MET A 303 -3.95 16.56 5.05
C MET A 303 -5.08 15.81 4.34
N GLU A 304 -4.78 14.68 3.71
CA GLU A 304 -5.69 13.94 2.81
C GLU A 304 -6.41 12.83 3.57
N LEU A 305 -5.73 12.08 4.45
CA LEU A 305 -6.34 10.95 5.17
C LEU A 305 -7.60 11.31 5.96
N PRO A 306 -7.71 12.48 6.64
CA PRO A 306 -8.95 12.86 7.30
C PRO A 306 -10.13 13.04 6.33
N ARG A 307 -9.89 13.54 5.10
CA ARG A 307 -10.94 13.70 4.08
C ARG A 307 -11.38 12.34 3.57
N GLU A 308 -10.41 11.48 3.26
CA GLU A 308 -10.69 10.14 2.75
C GLU A 308 -11.41 9.27 3.80
N ARG A 309 -11.07 9.40 5.08
CA ARG A 309 -11.82 8.74 6.16
C ARG A 309 -13.23 9.28 6.33
N ALA A 310 -13.43 10.59 6.19
CA ALA A 310 -14.77 11.16 6.18
C ALA A 310 -15.61 10.59 5.04
N SER A 311 -15.01 10.43 3.86
CA SER A 311 -15.61 9.77 2.69
C SER A 311 -15.99 8.32 3.00
N LYS A 312 -15.04 7.50 3.49
CA LYS A 312 -15.32 6.11 3.87
C LYS A 312 -16.42 5.98 4.93
N MET A 313 -16.41 6.83 5.96
CA MET A 313 -17.45 6.84 6.99
C MET A 313 -18.83 7.21 6.43
N ALA A 314 -18.90 8.14 5.47
CA ALA A 314 -20.14 8.46 4.77
C ALA A 314 -20.66 7.27 3.96
N TRP A 315 -19.75 6.56 3.28
CA TRP A 315 -20.07 5.36 2.52
C TRP A 315 -20.61 4.24 3.40
N ASP A 316 -19.91 3.92 4.49
CA ASP A 316 -20.32 2.89 5.46
C ASP A 316 -21.71 3.21 6.04
N TYR A 317 -22.00 4.49 6.32
CA TYR A 317 -23.32 4.93 6.79
C TYR A 317 -24.43 4.74 5.75
N ILE A 318 -24.16 5.09 4.49
CA ILE A 318 -25.15 4.95 3.41
C ILE A 318 -25.44 3.47 3.15
N ILE A 319 -24.43 2.61 3.14
CA ILE A 319 -24.61 1.17 2.97
C ILE A 319 -25.46 0.59 4.10
N GLN A 320 -25.11 0.89 5.36
CA GLN A 320 -25.87 0.40 6.53
C GLN A 320 -27.34 0.84 6.53
N ARG A 321 -27.68 1.91 5.83
CA ARG A 321 -29.07 2.36 5.69
C ARG A 321 -29.85 1.55 4.65
N LEU A 322 -29.16 1.01 3.63
CA LEU A 322 -29.77 0.29 2.52
C LEU A 322 -29.95 -1.21 2.82
N SER A 323 -29.17 -1.76 3.75
CA SER A 323 -29.28 -3.11 4.31
C SER A 323 -30.38 -3.23 5.37
#